data_AF-A0A929AWX3-F1
#
_entry.id   AF-A0A929AWX3-F1
#
_cell.length_a   1.000
_cell.length_b   1.000
_cell.length_c   1.000
_cell.angle_alpha   90.00
_cell.angle_beta   90.00
_cell.angle_gamma   90.00
#
_symmetry.space_group_name_H-M   'P 1'
#
loop_
_entity.id
_entity.type
_entity.pdbx_description
1 polymer ?
#
loop_
_entity_poly.entity_id
_entity_poly.type
_entity_poly.pdbx_seq_one_letter_code
_entity_poly.pdbx_strand_id
1 'polypeptide(L)'
;MISFNSFNVPTNNLRNWRFRIHCLSATVGKFDAWFNNSGFALFRPHPLVKSEGTIGIPATSDGCIAVASYVSKNSWDSDDGGQQDLRAVVRRSSLFSSLGPTRDGRWKPEISAPGQYLTAALADASELSRISERAKVSSRLLTIEGTSMAAPVVTGAIALMLQKKPTLTPIQIKDILQNTAKKDSHTQSSTWTTAYGYGKLDIIAALNQI
;
A
#
# COMPACT_ATOMS: atom_id res chain seq x y z
N MET A 1 -21.13 -5.10 15.91
CA MET A 1 -19.87 -5.75 15.47
C MET A 1 -19.59 -6.88 16.47
N ILE A 2 -19.68 -8.14 16.05
CA ILE A 2 -19.30 -9.26 16.92
C ILE A 2 -17.76 -9.32 16.88
N SER A 3 -17.08 -8.83 17.90
CA SER A 3 -15.65 -9.04 18.05
C SER A 3 -15.45 -10.39 18.76
N PHE A 4 -14.85 -11.34 18.07
CA PHE A 4 -14.26 -12.48 18.75
C PHE A 4 -12.98 -12.00 19.45
N ASN A 5 -12.77 -12.40 20.70
CA ASN A 5 -11.45 -12.35 21.31
C ASN A 5 -10.49 -13.15 20.41
N SER A 6 -9.28 -12.63 20.21
CA SER A 6 -8.27 -13.24 19.33
C SER A 6 -8.09 -14.72 19.64
N PHE A 7 -8.16 -15.58 18.61
CA PHE A 7 -7.82 -16.99 18.74
C PHE A 7 -6.35 -17.19 18.37
N ASN A 8 -5.54 -17.68 19.32
CA ASN A 8 -4.15 -18.02 19.05
C ASN A 8 -4.07 -19.39 18.39
N VAL A 9 -3.53 -19.43 17.17
CA VAL A 9 -3.22 -20.69 16.49
C VAL A 9 -1.91 -21.25 17.09
N PRO A 10 -1.89 -22.47 17.66
CA PRO A 10 -0.68 -23.07 18.22
C PRO A 10 0.43 -23.16 17.16
N THR A 11 1.60 -22.59 17.48
CA THR A 11 2.79 -22.53 16.59
C THR A 11 3.39 -23.89 16.28
N ASN A 12 3.02 -24.91 17.05
CA ASN A 12 3.68 -26.22 17.07
C ASN A 12 3.07 -27.18 16.03
N ASN A 13 2.08 -26.73 15.25
CA ASN A 13 1.38 -27.56 14.27
C ASN A 13 0.91 -26.72 13.08
N LEU A 14 1.77 -26.58 12.06
CA LEU A 14 1.54 -25.85 10.79
C LEU A 14 0.49 -26.53 9.86
N ARG A 15 -0.48 -27.25 10.44
CA ARG A 15 -1.52 -27.97 9.69
C ARG A 15 -2.58 -27.02 9.16
N ASN A 16 -3.37 -27.51 8.20
CA ASN A 16 -4.53 -26.79 7.68
C ASN A 16 -5.60 -26.64 8.77
N TRP A 17 -5.92 -25.40 9.11
CA TRP A 17 -7.02 -25.07 10.02
C TRP A 17 -8.31 -24.84 9.24
N ARG A 18 -9.44 -25.26 9.80
CA ARG A 18 -10.78 -24.98 9.27
C ARG A 18 -11.58 -24.24 10.32
N PHE A 19 -11.98 -23.02 9.99
CA PHE A 19 -12.93 -22.24 10.79
C PHE A 19 -14.34 -22.48 10.24
N ARG A 20 -15.31 -22.71 11.12
CA ARG A 20 -16.74 -22.74 10.78
C ARG A 20 -17.46 -21.70 11.62
N ILE A 21 -18.24 -20.86 10.96
CA ILE A 21 -19.04 -19.82 11.62
C ILE A 21 -20.50 -20.20 11.41
N HIS A 22 -21.23 -20.33 12.51
CA HIS A 22 -22.66 -20.64 12.51
C HIS A 22 -23.42 -19.41 13.01
N CYS A 23 -24.26 -18.82 12.15
CA CYS A 23 -25.15 -17.73 12.54
C CYS A 23 -26.40 -18.32 13.18
N LEU A 24 -26.59 -18.09 14.49
CA LEU A 24 -27.74 -18.62 15.24
C LEU A 24 -29.01 -17.78 15.03
N SER A 25 -28.86 -16.46 14.92
CA SER A 25 -29.92 -15.51 14.57
C SER A 25 -29.31 -14.24 14.01
N ALA A 26 -29.92 -13.66 12.97
CA ALA A 26 -29.56 -12.35 12.44
C ALA A 26 -30.71 -11.76 11.63
N THR A 27 -30.89 -10.44 11.73
CA THR A 27 -31.73 -9.67 10.79
C THR A 27 -30.94 -9.34 9.52
N VAL A 28 -29.68 -8.91 9.68
CA VAL A 28 -28.66 -8.72 8.64
C VAL A 28 -27.30 -8.99 9.28
N GLY A 29 -26.35 -9.62 8.57
CA GLY A 29 -25.03 -9.92 9.12
C GLY A 29 -23.92 -9.93 8.08
N LYS A 30 -22.80 -9.26 8.40
CA LYS A 30 -21.52 -9.36 7.70
C LYS A 30 -20.44 -9.62 8.75
N PHE A 31 -19.51 -10.53 8.44
CA PHE A 31 -18.29 -10.72 9.22
C PHE A 31 -17.08 -10.59 8.29
N ASP A 32 -15.99 -10.04 8.81
CA ASP A 32 -14.69 -9.99 8.15
C ASP A 32 -13.68 -10.63 9.10
N ALA A 33 -12.79 -11.47 8.57
CA ALA A 33 -11.75 -12.16 9.33
C ALA A 33 -10.39 -11.92 8.68
N TRP A 34 -9.36 -11.76 9.50
CA TRP A 34 -8.01 -11.42 9.06
C TRP A 34 -6.99 -12.06 10.01
N PHE A 35 -5.83 -12.42 9.49
CA PHE A 35 -4.71 -12.82 10.31
C PHE A 35 -4.02 -11.56 10.84
N ASN A 36 -3.77 -11.52 12.15
CA ASN A 36 -2.98 -10.49 12.80
C ASN A 36 -1.65 -11.12 13.25
N ASN A 37 -0.66 -11.20 12.38
CA ASN A 37 0.65 -11.74 12.75
C ASN A 37 1.78 -11.20 11.85
N SER A 38 2.98 -11.20 12.40
CA SER A 38 4.28 -10.96 11.77
C SER A 38 4.76 -12.11 10.85
N GLY A 39 3.93 -13.12 10.58
CA GLY A 39 4.28 -14.32 9.81
C GLY A 39 3.41 -14.53 8.55
N PHE A 40 3.82 -15.45 7.69
CA PHE A 40 3.10 -15.78 6.45
C PHE A 40 1.90 -16.71 6.72
N ALA A 41 0.74 -16.12 6.97
CA ALA A 41 -0.54 -16.84 7.00
C ALA A 41 -1.37 -16.45 5.77
N LEU A 42 -1.83 -17.46 5.02
CA LEU A 42 -2.67 -17.27 3.84
C LEU A 42 -3.96 -18.04 3.99
N PHE A 43 -5.07 -17.41 3.65
CA PHE A 43 -6.28 -18.16 3.36
C PHE A 43 -6.10 -18.93 2.05
N ARG A 44 -6.50 -20.20 2.05
CA ARG A 44 -6.57 -20.97 0.80
C ARG A 44 -7.58 -20.32 -0.15
N PRO A 45 -7.38 -20.43 -1.48
CA PRO A 45 -8.38 -19.99 -2.45
C PRO A 45 -9.75 -20.57 -2.11
N HIS A 46 -10.72 -19.69 -1.88
CA HIS A 46 -12.07 -20.04 -1.49
C HIS A 46 -13.01 -18.91 -1.90
N PRO A 47 -14.27 -19.17 -2.32
CA PRO A 47 -15.20 -18.11 -2.73
C PRO A 47 -15.50 -17.04 -1.66
N LEU A 48 -15.26 -17.37 -0.39
CA LEU A 48 -15.41 -16.43 0.74
C LEU A 48 -14.17 -15.58 1.02
N VAL A 49 -13.04 -15.90 0.40
CA VAL A 49 -11.78 -15.18 0.58
C VAL A 49 -11.69 -14.13 -0.52
N LYS A 50 -11.65 -12.86 -0.10
CA LYS A 50 -11.55 -11.71 -0.99
C LYS A 50 -10.13 -11.14 -0.93
N SER A 51 -9.65 -10.64 -2.07
CA SER A 51 -8.39 -9.87 -2.16
C SER A 51 -8.56 -8.41 -1.74
N GLU A 52 -9.80 -7.92 -1.78
CA GLU A 52 -10.23 -6.57 -1.38
C GLU A 52 -10.52 -6.48 0.12
N GLY A 53 -10.60 -5.24 0.65
CA GLY A 53 -10.85 -5.02 2.08
C GLY A 53 -9.62 -5.23 2.95
N THR A 54 -8.43 -5.15 2.36
CA THR A 54 -7.14 -5.45 2.99
C THR A 54 -6.39 -4.20 3.44
N ILE A 55 -7.00 -3.01 3.33
CA ILE A 55 -6.44 -1.76 3.87
C ILE A 55 -6.22 -1.90 5.39
N GLY A 56 -4.97 -1.76 5.81
CA GLY A 56 -4.57 -1.86 7.20
C GLY A 56 -4.98 -0.65 8.03
N ILE A 57 -5.11 -0.87 9.34
CA ILE A 57 -5.18 0.22 10.33
C ILE A 57 -3.74 0.74 10.53
N PRO A 58 -3.49 2.05 10.60
CA PRO A 58 -4.45 3.16 10.68
C PRO A 58 -4.86 3.78 9.34
N ALA A 59 -4.43 3.25 8.19
CA ALA A 59 -4.75 3.81 6.87
C ALA A 59 -6.26 3.82 6.53
N THR A 60 -7.06 3.01 7.22
CA THR A 60 -8.52 3.05 7.17
C THR A 60 -9.13 4.30 7.82
N SER A 61 -8.38 5.07 8.60
CA SER A 61 -8.86 6.33 9.21
C SER A 61 -9.26 7.33 8.14
N ASP A 62 -10.36 8.04 8.39
CA ASP A 62 -10.86 9.06 7.47
C ASP A 62 -9.90 10.26 7.36
N GLY A 63 -9.26 10.66 8.47
CA GLY A 63 -8.33 11.80 8.49
C GLY A 63 -6.99 11.53 7.81
N CYS A 64 -6.62 10.27 7.57
CA CYS A 64 -5.36 9.92 6.93
C CYS A 64 -5.46 9.97 5.41
N ILE A 65 -4.33 10.18 4.73
CA ILE A 65 -4.18 9.90 3.30
C ILE A 65 -3.52 8.53 3.18
N ALA A 66 -4.27 7.54 2.73
CA ALA A 66 -3.76 6.20 2.47
C ALA A 66 -3.15 6.14 1.08
N VAL A 67 -1.96 5.53 0.98
CA VAL A 67 -1.16 5.49 -0.24
C VAL A 67 -0.91 4.04 -0.66
N ALA A 68 -1.35 3.67 -1.85
CA ALA A 68 -1.01 2.40 -2.49
C ALA A 68 0.34 2.47 -3.22
N SER A 69 0.92 1.30 -3.46
CA SER A 69 2.19 1.16 -4.18
C SER A 69 1.97 0.71 -5.62
N TYR A 70 2.78 1.27 -6.53
CA TYR A 70 2.96 0.73 -7.88
C TYR A 70 4.45 0.62 -8.26
N VAL A 71 4.71 -0.22 -9.28
CA VAL A 71 6.05 -0.47 -9.85
C VAL A 71 6.53 0.76 -10.62
N SER A 72 7.57 1.40 -10.12
CA SER A 72 8.13 2.60 -10.74
C SER A 72 9.17 2.29 -11.82
N LYS A 73 9.98 1.26 -11.58
CA LYS A 73 11.02 0.74 -12.45
C LYS A 73 11.06 -0.79 -12.35
N ASN A 74 11.62 -1.45 -13.34
CA ASN A 74 11.81 -2.90 -13.35
C ASN A 74 13.29 -3.32 -13.44
N SER A 75 14.18 -2.37 -13.72
CA SER A 75 15.62 -2.57 -13.71
C SER A 75 16.38 -1.36 -13.17
N TRP A 76 17.60 -1.61 -12.68
CA TRP A 76 18.56 -0.59 -12.26
C TRP A 76 19.98 -1.16 -12.19
N ASP A 77 20.96 -0.28 -12.29
CA ASP A 77 22.36 -0.60 -12.07
C ASP A 77 22.69 -0.50 -10.58
N SER A 78 23.53 -1.41 -10.10
CA SER A 78 24.06 -1.44 -8.74
C SER A 78 25.50 -0.89 -8.76
N ASP A 79 25.97 -0.26 -7.68
CA ASP A 79 27.29 0.40 -7.69
C ASP A 79 28.46 -0.61 -7.75
N ASP A 80 28.17 -1.91 -7.56
CA ASP A 80 29.12 -3.02 -7.80
C ASP A 80 29.23 -3.42 -9.28
N GLY A 81 28.55 -2.71 -10.18
CA GLY A 81 28.51 -2.98 -11.62
C GLY A 81 27.49 -4.05 -12.03
N GLY A 82 26.70 -4.58 -11.09
CA GLY A 82 25.64 -5.53 -11.37
C GLY A 82 24.35 -4.87 -11.87
N GLN A 83 23.74 -5.43 -12.92
CA GLN A 83 22.42 -5.01 -13.39
C GLN A 83 21.32 -5.87 -12.75
N GLN A 84 20.31 -5.24 -12.17
CA GLN A 84 19.10 -5.92 -11.71
C GLN A 84 18.00 -5.77 -12.77
N ASP A 85 17.35 -6.87 -13.16
CA ASP A 85 16.10 -6.87 -13.93
C ASP A 85 15.14 -7.88 -13.29
N LEU A 86 14.10 -7.36 -12.65
CA LEU A 86 13.12 -8.16 -11.91
C LEU A 86 11.88 -8.50 -12.74
N ARG A 87 11.89 -8.17 -14.05
CA ARG A 87 10.80 -8.46 -15.00
C ARG A 87 9.43 -7.97 -14.52
N ALA A 88 9.42 -6.93 -13.71
CA ALA A 88 8.20 -6.32 -13.21
C ALA A 88 7.52 -5.48 -14.30
N VAL A 89 6.19 -5.41 -14.27
CA VAL A 89 5.43 -4.58 -15.19
C VAL A 89 5.38 -3.16 -14.63
N VAL A 90 6.14 -2.25 -15.24
CA VAL A 90 6.18 -0.83 -14.84
C VAL A 90 4.78 -0.23 -14.89
N ARG A 91 4.48 0.66 -13.93
CA ARG A 91 3.16 1.30 -13.68
C ARG A 91 2.06 0.37 -13.17
N ARG A 92 2.27 -0.94 -13.07
CA ARG A 92 1.31 -1.85 -12.44
C ARG A 92 1.35 -1.71 -10.91
N SER A 93 0.19 -1.86 -10.26
CA SER A 93 0.08 -1.96 -8.80
C SER A 93 0.98 -3.08 -8.26
N SER A 94 1.64 -2.82 -7.15
CA SER A 94 2.49 -3.79 -6.47
C SER A 94 1.64 -4.90 -5.86
N LEU A 95 2.06 -6.15 -6.03
CA LEU A 95 1.30 -7.32 -5.57
C LEU A 95 1.08 -7.37 -4.05
N PHE A 96 1.97 -6.73 -3.28
CA PHE A 96 1.85 -6.60 -1.82
C PHE A 96 0.95 -5.44 -1.38
N SER A 97 0.55 -4.53 -2.28
CA SER A 97 -0.21 -3.35 -1.92
C SER A 97 -1.62 -3.76 -1.48
N SER A 98 -2.01 -3.36 -0.29
CA SER A 98 -3.38 -3.54 0.19
C SER A 98 -4.40 -2.92 -0.77
N LEU A 99 -5.56 -3.56 -0.87
CA LEU A 99 -6.64 -3.21 -1.78
C LEU A 99 -7.85 -2.72 -1.00
N GLY A 100 -8.44 -1.65 -1.52
CA GLY A 100 -9.71 -1.11 -1.07
C GLY A 100 -10.92 -1.99 -1.37
N PRO A 101 -12.13 -1.51 -1.01
CA PRO A 101 -12.39 -0.38 -0.12
C PRO A 101 -12.07 -0.71 1.35
N THR A 102 -12.37 0.19 2.29
CA THR A 102 -12.40 -0.17 3.71
C THR A 102 -13.55 -1.13 4.02
N ARG A 103 -13.58 -1.70 5.23
CA ARG A 103 -14.62 -2.66 5.67
C ARG A 103 -16.03 -2.08 5.66
N ASP A 104 -16.14 -0.78 5.95
CA ASP A 104 -17.34 0.04 5.91
C ASP A 104 -17.62 0.68 4.53
N GLY A 105 -16.82 0.35 3.50
CA GLY A 105 -17.09 0.73 2.12
C GLY A 105 -16.51 2.07 1.66
N ARG A 106 -15.78 2.79 2.52
CA ARG A 106 -15.09 4.03 2.11
C ARG A 106 -13.98 3.75 1.11
N TRP A 107 -13.79 4.69 0.19
CA TRP A 107 -12.80 4.61 -0.87
C TRP A 107 -11.39 4.90 -0.33
N LYS A 108 -10.68 3.82 -0.01
CA LYS A 108 -9.28 3.79 0.39
C LYS A 108 -8.52 2.77 -0.46
N PRO A 109 -7.33 3.06 -0.98
CA PRO A 109 -6.52 4.26 -0.72
C PRO A 109 -7.07 5.50 -1.43
N GLU A 110 -6.64 6.69 -1.00
CA GLU A 110 -6.91 7.92 -1.74
C GLU A 110 -6.07 7.99 -3.01
N ILE A 111 -4.81 7.58 -2.95
CA ILE A 111 -3.89 7.72 -4.09
C ILE A 111 -2.88 6.58 -4.13
N SER A 112 -2.17 6.47 -5.25
CA SER A 112 -1.04 5.57 -5.40
C SER A 112 0.22 6.31 -5.80
N ALA A 113 1.37 5.82 -5.35
CA ALA A 113 2.68 6.39 -5.64
C ALA A 113 3.71 5.28 -5.90
N PRO A 114 4.87 5.63 -6.49
CA PRO A 114 6.03 4.75 -6.55
C PRO A 114 6.34 4.14 -5.19
N GLY A 115 6.24 2.82 -5.06
CA GLY A 115 6.56 2.12 -3.81
C GLY A 115 7.30 0.81 -3.99
N GLN A 116 7.52 0.38 -5.23
CA GLN A 116 8.26 -0.83 -5.53
C GLN A 116 9.55 -0.51 -6.29
N TYR A 117 10.64 -1.05 -5.74
CA TYR A 117 12.03 -0.85 -6.16
C TYR A 117 12.47 0.62 -6.10
N LEU A 118 12.29 1.27 -4.95
CA LEU A 118 12.79 2.62 -4.73
C LEU A 118 14.14 2.57 -4.02
N THR A 119 15.11 3.31 -4.55
CA THR A 119 16.42 3.49 -3.93
C THR A 119 16.35 4.68 -2.97
N ALA A 120 16.74 4.45 -1.72
CA ALA A 120 16.71 5.46 -0.66
C ALA A 120 17.97 5.40 0.20
N ALA A 121 18.18 6.43 1.03
CA ALA A 121 19.28 6.49 1.97
C ALA A 121 19.22 5.33 2.99
N LEU A 122 20.37 4.73 3.23
CA LEU A 122 20.59 3.66 4.21
C LEU A 122 21.36 4.23 5.40
N ALA A 123 20.80 4.10 6.60
CA ALA A 123 21.50 4.48 7.81
C ALA A 123 22.66 3.51 8.08
N ASP A 124 23.78 4.03 8.61
CA ASP A 124 25.02 3.28 8.82
C ASP A 124 24.86 2.07 9.76
N ALA A 125 24.03 2.22 10.80
CA ALA A 125 23.70 1.15 11.76
C ALA A 125 22.47 0.31 11.37
N SER A 126 22.02 0.38 10.12
CA SER A 126 20.81 -0.32 9.68
C SER A 126 21.10 -1.78 9.34
N GLU A 127 20.49 -2.70 10.08
CA GLU A 127 20.54 -4.14 9.76
C GLU A 127 19.83 -4.49 8.44
N LEU A 128 19.07 -3.57 7.82
CA LEU A 128 18.43 -3.79 6.50
C LEU A 128 19.46 -4.12 5.42
N SER A 129 20.71 -3.67 5.58
CA SER A 129 21.81 -3.98 4.66
C SER A 129 22.17 -5.46 4.62
N ARG A 130 21.77 -6.23 5.64
CA ARG A 130 22.08 -7.67 5.79
C ARG A 130 20.97 -8.58 5.26
N ILE A 131 19.80 -8.01 4.98
CA ILE A 131 18.59 -8.78 4.67
C ILE A 131 18.36 -8.86 3.14
N SER A 132 19.08 -8.09 2.33
CA SER A 132 18.89 -8.12 0.87
C SER A 132 20.17 -7.82 0.08
N GLU A 133 20.77 -8.88 -0.47
CA GLU A 133 21.86 -8.79 -1.47
C GLU A 133 21.41 -8.10 -2.77
N ARG A 134 20.10 -8.15 -3.09
CA ARG A 134 19.53 -7.56 -4.32
C ARG A 134 19.21 -6.06 -4.19
N ALA A 135 19.42 -5.50 -3.01
CA ALA A 135 19.02 -4.12 -2.67
C ALA A 135 20.20 -3.18 -2.48
N LYS A 136 21.42 -3.68 -2.30
CA LYS A 136 22.55 -2.82 -1.96
C LYS A 136 23.04 -2.11 -3.21
N VAL A 137 22.77 -0.82 -3.30
CA VAL A 137 23.31 0.03 -4.37
C VAL A 137 24.72 0.44 -3.96
N SER A 138 24.89 0.96 -2.74
CA SER A 138 26.20 1.19 -2.09
C SER A 138 26.10 1.03 -0.56
N SER A 139 27.15 1.39 0.19
CA SER A 139 27.13 1.45 1.65
C SER A 139 26.11 2.43 2.23
N ARG A 140 25.62 3.40 1.43
CA ARG A 140 24.70 4.45 1.89
C ARG A 140 23.35 4.44 1.17
N LEU A 141 23.13 3.52 0.23
CA LEU A 141 21.91 3.46 -0.58
C LEU A 141 21.38 2.04 -0.64
N LEU A 142 20.07 1.91 -0.47
CA LEU A 142 19.35 0.64 -0.48
C LEU A 142 18.10 0.75 -1.36
N THR A 143 17.86 -0.24 -2.21
CA THR A 143 16.65 -0.40 -3.01
C THR A 143 15.67 -1.33 -2.29
N ILE A 144 14.55 -0.79 -1.84
CA ILE A 144 13.51 -1.54 -1.14
C ILE A 144 12.13 -1.30 -1.75
N GLU A 145 11.17 -2.08 -1.28
CA GLU A 145 9.79 -2.02 -1.71
C GLU A 145 8.84 -2.05 -0.51
N GLY A 146 7.69 -1.40 -0.68
CA GLY A 146 6.63 -1.35 0.32
C GLY A 146 5.75 -0.13 0.11
N THR A 147 4.53 -0.18 0.62
CA THR A 147 3.72 1.04 0.78
C THR A 147 4.40 2.04 1.73
N SER A 148 5.27 1.56 2.62
CA SER A 148 6.21 2.38 3.41
C SER A 148 7.16 3.24 2.57
N MET A 149 7.40 2.91 1.30
CA MET A 149 8.17 3.71 0.36
C MET A 149 7.27 4.65 -0.46
N ALA A 150 6.04 4.23 -0.76
CA ALA A 150 5.05 5.07 -1.44
C ALA A 150 4.56 6.24 -0.56
N ALA A 151 4.34 5.99 0.73
CA ALA A 151 3.87 6.99 1.68
C ALA A 151 4.78 8.25 1.74
N PRO A 152 6.10 8.15 1.95
CA PRO A 152 6.98 9.31 2.00
C PRO A 152 7.10 10.05 0.65
N VAL A 153 6.89 9.38 -0.49
CA VAL A 153 6.80 10.07 -1.79
C VAL A 153 5.63 11.06 -1.80
N VAL A 154 4.45 10.63 -1.33
CA VAL A 154 3.29 11.51 -1.19
C VAL A 154 3.52 12.56 -0.11
N THR A 155 4.19 12.22 1.00
CA THR A 155 4.56 13.20 2.03
C THR A 155 5.44 14.33 1.47
N GLY A 156 6.44 14.01 0.65
CA GLY A 156 7.27 15.01 -0.01
C GLY A 156 6.49 15.89 -0.98
N ALA A 157 5.57 15.31 -1.76
CA ALA A 157 4.64 16.05 -2.60
C ALA A 157 3.77 17.03 -1.78
N ILE A 158 3.21 16.58 -0.65
CA ILE A 158 2.44 17.44 0.26
C ILE A 158 3.29 18.56 0.84
N ALA A 159 4.57 18.30 1.18
CA ALA A 159 5.48 19.33 1.65
C ALA A 159 5.70 20.43 0.59
N LEU A 160 5.80 20.06 -0.70
CA LEU A 160 5.87 21.03 -1.80
C LEU A 160 4.56 21.83 -1.97
N MET A 161 3.40 21.18 -1.82
CA MET A 161 2.10 21.84 -1.83
C MET A 161 2.00 22.89 -0.70
N LEU A 162 2.40 22.51 0.51
CA LEU A 162 2.45 23.38 1.68
C LEU A 162 3.51 24.50 1.54
N GLN A 163 4.63 24.23 0.88
CA GLN A 163 5.61 25.27 0.56
C GLN A 163 5.01 26.33 -0.36
N LYS A 164 4.23 25.91 -1.38
CA LYS A 164 3.56 26.84 -2.31
C LYS A 164 2.42 27.60 -1.62
N LYS A 165 1.64 26.93 -0.77
CA LYS A 165 0.52 27.53 -0.04
C LYS A 165 0.42 26.97 1.40
N PRO A 166 1.07 27.62 2.37
CA PRO A 166 1.12 27.14 3.76
C PRO A 166 -0.22 27.05 4.49
N THR A 167 -1.26 27.72 3.97
CA THR A 167 -2.61 27.75 4.55
C THR A 167 -3.51 26.60 4.09
N LEU A 168 -3.01 25.68 3.25
CA LEU A 168 -3.79 24.51 2.82
C LEU A 168 -4.19 23.64 4.01
N THR A 169 -5.47 23.29 4.07
CA THR A 169 -5.98 22.36 5.08
C THR A 169 -5.77 20.90 4.63
N PRO A 170 -5.75 19.92 5.56
CA PRO A 170 -5.67 18.50 5.20
C PRO A 170 -6.74 18.03 4.20
N ILE A 171 -7.96 18.59 4.29
CA ILE A 171 -9.06 18.28 3.38
C ILE A 171 -8.74 18.82 1.99
N GLN A 172 -8.30 20.08 1.88
CA GLN A 172 -7.92 20.67 0.58
C GLN A 172 -6.75 19.90 -0.07
N ILE A 173 -5.76 19.49 0.72
CA ILE A 173 -4.65 18.67 0.23
C ILE A 173 -5.17 17.34 -0.34
N LYS A 174 -6.06 16.67 0.40
CA LYS A 174 -6.67 15.42 -0.04
C LYS A 174 -7.45 15.62 -1.35
N ASP A 175 -8.28 16.66 -1.43
CA ASP A 175 -9.09 16.95 -2.61
C ASP A 175 -8.24 17.27 -3.84
N ILE A 176 -7.17 18.06 -3.68
CA ILE A 176 -6.24 18.37 -4.77
C ILE A 176 -5.59 17.08 -5.27
N LEU A 177 -5.02 16.27 -4.36
CA LEU A 177 -4.40 15.00 -4.72
C LEU A 177 -5.35 14.06 -5.48
N GLN A 178 -6.61 13.97 -5.07
CA GLN A 178 -7.61 13.14 -5.72
C GLN A 178 -7.99 13.67 -7.11
N ASN A 179 -8.20 14.98 -7.23
CA ASN A 179 -8.65 15.60 -8.47
C ASN A 179 -7.55 15.67 -9.54
N THR A 180 -6.28 15.75 -9.13
CA THR A 180 -5.14 15.82 -10.06
C THR A 180 -4.50 14.47 -10.30
N ALA A 181 -5.00 13.39 -9.70
CA ALA A 181 -4.42 12.07 -9.83
C ALA A 181 -4.39 11.61 -11.29
N LYS A 182 -3.22 11.18 -11.74
CA LYS A 182 -3.00 10.69 -13.09
C LYS A 182 -3.67 9.35 -13.31
N LYS A 183 -4.40 9.25 -14.42
CA LYS A 183 -5.00 8.02 -14.93
C LYS A 183 -4.17 7.47 -16.10
N ASP A 184 -4.05 6.16 -16.17
CA ASP A 184 -3.45 5.45 -17.31
C ASP A 184 -4.13 4.10 -17.56
N SER A 185 -3.59 3.33 -18.50
CA SER A 185 -4.11 2.01 -18.86
C SER A 185 -4.18 1.03 -17.68
N HIS A 186 -3.42 1.24 -16.61
CA HIS A 186 -3.45 0.39 -15.42
C HIS A 186 -4.46 0.86 -14.38
N THR A 187 -4.69 2.17 -14.24
CA THR A 187 -5.68 2.70 -13.29
C THR A 187 -7.11 2.59 -13.80
N GLN A 188 -7.29 2.36 -15.10
CA GLN A 188 -8.58 2.44 -15.79
C GLN A 188 -9.16 3.87 -15.74
N SER A 189 -10.17 4.15 -16.57
CA SER A 189 -10.84 5.46 -16.63
C SER A 189 -11.89 5.68 -15.52
N SER A 190 -11.89 4.85 -14.49
CA SER A 190 -12.79 4.96 -13.34
C SER A 190 -12.35 6.09 -12.40
N THR A 191 -13.30 6.78 -11.77
CA THR A 191 -13.04 7.82 -10.76
C THR A 191 -12.13 7.30 -9.65
N TRP A 192 -12.39 6.08 -9.18
CA TRP A 192 -11.62 5.42 -8.13
C TRP A 192 -11.49 3.92 -8.42
N THR A 193 -10.38 3.29 -8.00
CA THR A 193 -10.17 1.84 -8.06
C THR A 193 -9.56 1.31 -6.78
N THR A 194 -9.80 0.02 -6.49
CA THR A 194 -9.32 -0.64 -5.27
C THR A 194 -7.80 -0.66 -5.14
N ALA A 195 -7.08 -0.70 -6.26
CA ALA A 195 -5.62 -0.82 -6.30
C ALA A 195 -4.86 0.51 -6.42
N TYR A 196 -5.49 1.56 -6.98
CA TYR A 196 -4.81 2.85 -7.24
C TYR A 196 -5.47 4.03 -6.55
N GLY A 197 -6.60 3.82 -5.87
CA GLY A 197 -7.38 4.92 -5.34
C GLY A 197 -7.94 5.80 -6.45
N TYR A 198 -7.85 7.11 -6.27
CA TYR A 198 -8.18 8.10 -7.30
C TYR A 198 -7.12 8.16 -8.41
N GLY A 199 -6.01 7.42 -8.34
CA GLY A 199 -5.03 7.31 -9.42
C GLY A 199 -3.60 7.45 -8.92
N LYS A 200 -2.69 7.77 -9.82
CA LYS A 200 -1.27 7.93 -9.50
C LYS A 200 -0.97 9.38 -9.16
N LEU A 201 -0.10 9.61 -8.17
CA LEU A 201 0.37 10.96 -7.82
C LEU A 201 0.88 11.71 -9.06
N ASP A 202 0.34 12.91 -9.27
CA ASP A 202 0.85 13.89 -10.23
C ASP A 202 1.11 15.22 -9.51
N ILE A 203 2.36 15.41 -9.09
CA ILE A 203 2.75 16.59 -8.31
C ILE A 203 2.68 17.88 -9.13
N ILE A 204 2.93 17.81 -10.44
CA ILE A 204 2.88 19.01 -11.30
C ILE A 204 1.45 19.48 -11.44
N ALA A 205 0.52 18.57 -11.71
CA ALA A 205 -0.90 18.90 -11.77
C ALA A 205 -1.42 19.39 -10.40
N ALA A 206 -1.03 18.76 -9.29
CA ALA A 206 -1.37 19.20 -7.94
C ALA A 206 -0.90 20.63 -7.65
N LEU A 207 0.36 20.95 -7.99
CA LEU A 207 0.90 22.29 -7.80
C LEU A 207 0.24 23.32 -8.71
N ASN A 208 -0.20 22.96 -9.91
CA ASN A 208 -0.92 23.88 -10.80
C ASN A 208 -2.33 24.21 -10.31
N GLN A 209 -2.94 23.37 -9.46
CA GLN A 209 -4.25 23.61 -8.86
C GLN A 209 -4.20 24.48 -7.59
N ILE A 210 -3.00 24.73 -7.04
CA ILE A 210 -2.75 25.56 -5.83
C ILE A 210 -2.49 27.01 -6.21
#